data_AF-A0A443S4G7-F1
#
_entry.id   AF-A0A443S4G7-F1
#
_cell.length_a   1.000
_cell.length_b   1.000
_cell.length_c   1.000
_cell.angle_alpha   90.00
_cell.angle_beta   90.00
_cell.angle_gamma   90.00
#
_symmetry.space_group_name_H-M   'P 1'
#
loop_
_entity.id
_entity.type
_entity.pdbx_description
1 polymer ?
#
loop_
_entity_poly.entity_id
_entity_poly.type
_entity_poly.pdbx_seq_one_letter_code
_entity_poly.pdbx_strand_id
1 'polypeptide(L)'
;EKKQKEKKVKKEKEKKEGQKRLPLNFTQNFTIGLNVLDRDEKRINDHVNLTFEDVIAETDSNQGFEFIWRLTFLLFNFTRFWIYRIVAGLIAIPLAIVWALVFAFVNVSTVWCCTPTFRVYAILLHYIHKVSTLN
;
A
#
# COMPACT_ATOMS: atom_id res chain seq x y z
N GLU A 1 -22.45 43.41 60.01
CA GLU A 1 -22.37 41.95 59.78
C GLU A 1 -22.75 41.60 58.34
N LYS A 2 -21.98 40.70 57.73
CA LYS A 2 -22.40 39.60 56.82
C LYS A 2 -23.18 39.97 55.54
N LYS A 3 -22.50 39.97 54.38
CA LYS A 3 -22.35 38.84 53.43
C LYS A 3 -23.57 38.68 52.48
N GLN A 4 -23.31 38.85 51.17
CA GLN A 4 -23.73 38.00 50.03
C GLN A 4 -23.89 38.86 48.77
N LYS A 5 -23.54 38.44 47.55
CA LYS A 5 -22.63 37.44 46.97
C LYS A 5 -22.71 37.74 45.47
N GLU A 6 -21.59 37.74 44.76
CA GLU A 6 -21.51 37.82 43.30
C GLU A 6 -22.52 36.88 42.62
N LYS A 7 -23.25 37.38 41.62
CA LYS A 7 -23.79 36.53 40.54
C LYS A 7 -23.19 37.01 39.22
N LYS A 8 -22.03 36.43 38.92
CA LYS A 8 -21.45 36.34 37.57
C LYS A 8 -22.48 35.71 36.64
N VAL A 9 -22.92 36.48 35.64
CA VAL A 9 -23.65 35.98 34.49
C VAL A 9 -22.72 34.99 33.76
N LYS A 10 -23.14 33.72 33.70
CA LYS A 10 -22.45 32.65 32.97
C LYS A 10 -22.50 32.96 31.48
N LYS A 11 -21.35 33.30 30.88
CA LYS A 11 -21.13 33.11 29.44
C LYS A 11 -21.04 31.60 29.18
N GLU A 12 -21.87 31.09 28.28
CA GLU A 12 -21.71 29.75 27.73
C GLU A 12 -20.34 29.60 27.09
N LYS A 13 -19.68 28.48 27.38
CA LYS A 13 -18.42 28.09 26.78
C LYS A 13 -18.69 27.55 25.38
N GLU A 14 -18.29 28.28 24.35
CA GLU A 14 -18.09 27.68 23.03
C GLU A 14 -17.04 26.57 23.15
N LYS A 15 -17.47 25.33 22.86
CA LYS A 15 -16.56 24.23 22.54
C LYS A 15 -15.85 24.62 21.25
N LYS A 16 -14.54 24.91 21.34
CA LYS A 16 -13.65 24.81 20.19
C LYS A 16 -13.50 23.33 19.86
N GLU A 17 -14.37 22.81 19.00
CA GLU A 17 -14.16 21.50 18.39
C GLU A 17 -12.96 21.62 17.45
N GLY A 18 -11.86 21.01 17.88
CA GLY A 18 -10.64 20.91 17.13
C GLY A 18 -10.91 20.25 15.78
N GLN A 19 -10.53 20.97 14.74
CA GLN A 19 -10.35 20.55 13.35
C GLN A 19 -10.01 19.04 13.25
N LYS A 20 -11.01 18.21 12.95
CA LYS A 20 -10.78 16.82 12.55
C LYS A 20 -9.97 16.85 11.25
N ARG A 21 -8.71 16.43 11.32
CA ARG A 21 -7.84 16.30 10.15
C ARG A 21 -8.40 15.20 9.25
N LEU A 22 -9.11 15.61 8.19
CA LEU A 22 -9.59 14.75 7.13
C LEU A 22 -8.40 14.38 6.22
N PRO A 23 -8.25 13.12 5.76
CA PRO A 23 -7.08 12.70 5.00
C PRO A 23 -6.94 13.50 3.71
N LEU A 24 -5.71 13.95 3.49
CA LEU A 24 -5.21 14.75 2.37
C LEU A 24 -5.61 14.10 1.03
N ASN A 25 -6.77 14.49 0.48
CA ASN A 25 -7.17 14.07 -0.85
C ASN A 25 -6.49 14.95 -1.90
N PHE A 26 -5.97 14.28 -2.92
CA PHE A 26 -5.26 14.69 -4.14
C PHE A 26 -5.70 16.02 -4.82
N THR A 27 -6.83 16.59 -4.43
CA THR A 27 -7.41 17.85 -4.95
C THR A 27 -6.66 19.12 -4.51
N GLN A 28 -5.82 19.07 -3.47
CA GLN A 28 -5.15 20.28 -2.94
C GLN A 28 -4.10 20.92 -3.85
N ASN A 29 -3.67 20.27 -4.94
CA ASN A 29 -2.67 20.83 -5.84
C ASN A 29 -3.22 21.92 -6.79
N PHE A 30 -4.54 22.12 -6.89
CA PHE A 30 -5.14 23.13 -7.78
C PHE A 30 -5.55 24.44 -7.09
N THR A 31 -5.34 24.58 -5.77
CA THR A 31 -5.89 25.70 -4.97
C THR A 31 -4.84 26.41 -4.10
N ILE A 32 -3.59 26.47 -4.56
CA ILE A 32 -2.53 27.23 -3.89
C ILE A 32 -2.93 28.72 -3.89
N GLY A 33 -3.37 29.21 -2.74
CA GLY A 33 -3.77 30.61 -2.51
C GLY A 33 -5.27 30.87 -2.37
N LEU A 34 -6.13 29.86 -2.58
CA LEU A 34 -7.58 29.98 -2.35
C LEU A 34 -7.99 29.10 -1.18
N ASN A 35 -8.44 29.71 -0.08
CA ASN A 35 -9.03 28.99 1.04
C ASN A 35 -10.41 28.45 0.64
N VAL A 36 -10.43 27.28 0.01
CA VAL A 36 -11.69 26.57 -0.34
C VAL A 36 -12.28 25.85 0.88
N LEU A 37 -11.49 25.71 1.96
CA LEU A 37 -11.91 25.05 3.18
C LEU A 37 -12.77 25.95 4.07
N ASP A 38 -12.58 27.28 3.98
CA ASP A 38 -13.35 28.27 4.72
C ASP A 38 -13.77 29.42 3.78
N ARG A 39 -14.95 29.27 3.17
CA ARG A 39 -15.52 30.27 2.23
C ARG A 39 -16.18 31.46 2.92
N ASP A 40 -16.28 31.47 4.26
CA ASP A 40 -16.85 32.55 5.04
C ASP A 40 -16.00 32.85 6.29
N GLU A 41 -14.76 33.31 6.06
CA GLU A 41 -13.80 33.66 7.13
C GLU A 41 -14.36 34.69 8.14
N LYS A 42 -15.38 35.46 7.73
CA LYS A 42 -16.02 36.49 8.57
C LYS A 42 -17.34 36.04 9.20
N ARG A 43 -17.80 34.82 8.91
CA ARG A 43 -19.04 34.20 9.43
C ARG A 43 -20.26 35.10 9.29
N ILE A 44 -20.31 35.88 8.22
CA ILE A 44 -21.40 36.84 7.98
C ILE A 44 -22.69 36.13 7.54
N ASN A 45 -22.58 34.89 7.05
CA ASN A 45 -23.70 34.08 6.58
C ASN A 45 -24.01 32.89 7.52
N ASP A 46 -23.63 32.95 8.81
CA ASP A 46 -23.88 31.87 9.79
C ASP A 46 -25.39 31.51 9.91
N HIS A 47 -26.27 32.46 9.54
CA HIS A 47 -27.73 32.31 9.52
C HIS A 47 -28.29 31.62 8.26
N VAL A 48 -27.48 31.39 7.22
CA VAL A 48 -27.85 30.72 5.97
C VAL A 48 -26.93 29.52 5.73
N ASN A 49 -26.66 28.75 6.79
CA ASN A 49 -25.90 27.51 6.66
C ASN A 49 -26.85 26.36 6.29
N LEU A 50 -27.31 26.36 5.03
CA LEU A 50 -28.07 25.25 4.48
C LEU A 50 -27.08 24.18 4.02
N THR A 51 -27.07 23.04 4.71
CA THR A 51 -26.40 21.85 4.19
C THR A 51 -27.19 21.32 3.00
N PHE A 52 -26.51 20.76 2.00
CA PHE A 52 -27.16 20.20 0.82
C PHE A 52 -28.18 19.11 1.16
N GLU A 53 -27.94 18.40 2.27
CA GLU A 53 -28.85 17.42 2.87
C GLU A 53 -30.19 18.04 3.31
N ASP A 54 -30.19 19.28 3.82
CA ASP A 54 -31.39 20.02 4.22
C ASP A 54 -32.24 20.48 3.01
N VAL A 55 -31.62 20.68 1.85
CA VAL A 55 -32.32 21.09 0.61
C VAL A 55 -33.02 19.90 -0.06
N ILE A 56 -32.48 18.68 0.13
CA ILE A 56 -32.96 17.47 -0.56
C ILE A 56 -33.77 16.53 0.36
N ALA A 57 -33.71 16.71 1.69
CA ALA A 57 -34.48 15.95 2.67
C ALA A 57 -34.36 14.41 2.55
N GLU A 58 -33.21 13.90 2.07
CA GLU A 58 -32.94 12.46 2.00
C GLU A 58 -32.71 11.90 3.42
N THR A 59 -33.44 10.83 3.78
CA THR A 59 -33.16 10.06 4.99
C THR A 59 -31.81 9.34 4.89
N ASP A 60 -31.03 9.30 5.98
CA ASP A 60 -29.70 8.65 6.09
C ASP A 60 -29.65 7.21 5.55
N SER A 61 -30.80 6.53 5.43
CA SER A 61 -30.92 5.16 4.88
C SER A 61 -30.83 5.07 3.35
N ASN A 62 -30.93 6.19 2.63
CA ASN A 62 -30.95 6.24 1.17
C ASN A 62 -29.65 6.77 0.55
N GLN A 63 -28.59 6.95 1.35
CA GLN A 63 -27.23 7.14 0.86
C GLN A 63 -26.79 5.89 0.10
N GLY A 64 -27.04 5.89 -1.21
CA GLY A 64 -26.85 4.75 -2.09
C GLY A 64 -25.41 4.25 -2.08
N PHE A 65 -25.24 2.93 -2.05
CA PHE A 65 -24.06 2.17 -2.50
C PHE A 65 -22.65 2.75 -2.23
N GLU A 66 -22.46 3.54 -1.18
CA GLU A 66 -21.15 4.07 -0.74
C GLU A 66 -20.15 2.92 -0.49
N PHE A 67 -20.66 1.79 -0.01
CA PHE A 67 -19.88 0.57 0.14
C PHE A 67 -19.37 0.03 -1.20
N ILE A 68 -20.21 0.02 -2.24
CA ILE A 68 -19.78 -0.42 -3.59
C ILE A 68 -18.77 0.55 -4.17
N TRP A 69 -18.95 1.85 -3.95
CA TRP A 69 -18.00 2.84 -4.46
C TRP A 69 -16.62 2.66 -3.80
N ARG A 70 -16.58 2.48 -2.47
CA ARG A 70 -15.36 2.18 -1.72
C ARG A 70 -14.75 0.83 -2.07
N LEU A 71 -15.58 -0.21 -2.25
CA LEU A 71 -15.14 -1.55 -2.62
C LEU A 71 -14.56 -1.57 -4.03
N THR A 72 -15.22 -0.92 -4.99
CA THR A 72 -14.72 -0.77 -6.36
C THR A 72 -13.41 0.00 -6.39
N PHE A 73 -13.29 1.08 -5.60
CA PHE A 73 -12.04 1.83 -5.48
C PHE A 73 -10.90 0.98 -4.88
N LEU A 74 -11.19 0.19 -3.84
CA LEU A 74 -10.22 -0.71 -3.23
C LEU A 74 -9.82 -1.82 -4.21
N LEU A 75 -10.80 -2.45 -4.87
CA LEU A 75 -10.60 -3.53 -5.83
C LEU A 75 -9.82 -3.05 -7.05
N PHE A 76 -10.08 -1.85 -7.55
CA PHE A 76 -9.30 -1.22 -8.62
C PHE A 76 -7.83 -1.03 -8.22
N ASN A 77 -7.60 -0.50 -7.02
CA ASN A 77 -6.25 -0.29 -6.48
C ASN A 77 -5.51 -1.60 -6.20
N PHE A 78 -6.23 -2.67 -5.88
CA PHE A 78 -5.68 -4.01 -5.77
C PHE A 78 -5.36 -4.56 -7.16
N THR A 79 -6.32 -4.53 -8.08
CA THR A 79 -6.21 -5.10 -9.43
C THR A 79 -5.00 -4.55 -10.19
N ARG A 80 -4.73 -3.24 -10.12
CA ARG A 80 -3.53 -2.65 -10.76
C ARG A 80 -2.21 -3.28 -10.28
N PHE A 81 -2.12 -3.71 -9.04
CA PHE A 81 -0.90 -4.34 -8.49
C PHE A 81 -0.83 -5.83 -8.86
N TRP A 82 -1.97 -6.52 -8.84
CA TRP A 82 -2.02 -7.96 -9.11
C TRP A 82 -1.87 -8.31 -10.58
N ILE A 83 -2.30 -7.43 -11.50
CA ILE A 83 -2.07 -7.62 -12.94
C ILE A 83 -0.59 -7.80 -13.25
N TYR A 84 0.30 -6.96 -12.71
CA TYR A 84 1.73 -7.09 -12.94
C TYR A 84 2.28 -8.43 -12.44
N ARG A 85 1.83 -8.90 -11.27
CA ARG A 85 2.26 -10.19 -10.70
C ARG A 85 1.74 -11.39 -11.48
N ILE A 86 0.50 -11.35 -11.94
CA ILE A 86 -0.10 -12.43 -12.73
C ILE A 86 0.57 -12.52 -14.09
N VAL A 87 0.76 -11.39 -14.78
CA VAL A 87 1.45 -11.35 -16.07
C VAL A 87 2.90 -11.81 -15.93
N ALA A 88 3.60 -11.36 -14.88
CA ALA A 88 4.96 -11.84 -14.59
C ALA A 88 4.98 -13.35 -14.31
N GLY A 89 4.02 -13.88 -13.54
CA GLY A 89 3.89 -15.32 -13.29
C GLY A 89 3.62 -16.11 -14.57
N LEU A 90 2.76 -15.60 -15.45
CA LEU A 90 2.46 -16.24 -16.74
C LEU A 90 3.68 -16.33 -17.64
N ILE A 91 4.55 -15.33 -17.64
CA ILE A 91 5.83 -15.33 -18.38
C ILE A 91 6.88 -16.19 -17.65
N ALA A 92 6.86 -16.25 -16.32
CA ALA A 92 7.78 -17.07 -15.55
C ALA A 92 7.57 -18.57 -15.77
N ILE A 93 6.33 -19.03 -16.01
CA ILE A 93 6.03 -20.44 -16.27
C ILE A 93 6.79 -21.01 -17.50
N PRO A 94 6.68 -20.44 -18.72
CA PRO A 94 7.43 -20.95 -19.86
C PRO A 94 8.94 -20.80 -19.66
N LEU A 95 9.39 -19.72 -19.01
CA LEU A 95 10.81 -19.53 -18.71
C LEU A 95 11.33 -20.63 -17.76
N ALA A 96 10.55 -20.99 -16.73
CA ALA A 96 10.89 -22.07 -15.79
C ALA A 96 10.97 -23.43 -16.49
N ILE A 97 10.10 -23.70 -17.46
CA ILE A 97 10.17 -24.94 -18.26
C ILE A 97 11.48 -24.99 -19.05
N VAL A 98 11.88 -23.90 -19.69
CA VAL A 98 13.17 -23.82 -20.42
C VAL A 98 14.34 -24.06 -19.47
N TRP A 99 14.35 -23.40 -18.30
CA TRP A 99 15.38 -23.58 -17.28
C TRP A 99 15.41 -25.01 -16.73
N ALA A 100 14.25 -25.64 -16.53
CA ALA A 100 14.16 -27.03 -16.07
C ALA A 100 14.75 -28.01 -17.08
N LEU A 101 14.52 -27.80 -18.38
CA LEU A 101 15.14 -28.60 -19.44
C LEU A 101 16.66 -28.44 -19.46
N VAL A 102 17.16 -27.20 -19.40
CA VAL A 102 18.61 -26.93 -19.32
C VAL A 102 19.22 -27.63 -18.10
N PHE A 103 18.58 -27.51 -16.94
CA PHE A 103 19.02 -28.16 -15.72
C PHE A 103 19.00 -29.68 -15.83
N ALA A 104 18.00 -30.27 -16.49
CA ALA A 104 17.94 -31.70 -16.74
C ALA A 104 19.14 -32.18 -17.58
N PHE A 105 19.49 -31.49 -18.67
CA PHE A 105 20.67 -31.82 -19.46
C PHE A 105 21.97 -31.66 -18.69
N VAL A 106 22.10 -30.60 -17.89
CA VAL A 106 23.26 -30.39 -17.01
C VAL A 106 23.37 -31.51 -15.99
N ASN A 107 22.27 -31.95 -15.37
CA ASN A 107 22.28 -33.04 -14.41
C ASN A 107 22.69 -34.37 -15.03
N VAL A 108 22.14 -34.70 -16.21
CA VAL A 108 22.56 -35.88 -16.97
C VAL A 108 24.06 -35.80 -17.24
N SER A 109 24.55 -34.69 -17.78
CA SER A 109 25.97 -34.47 -18.03
C SER A 109 26.82 -34.55 -16.76
N THR A 110 26.29 -34.13 -15.62
CA THR A 110 27.00 -34.19 -14.32
C THR A 110 27.15 -35.62 -13.83
N VAL A 111 26.09 -36.43 -13.93
CA VAL A 111 26.14 -37.85 -13.52
C VAL A 111 27.03 -38.65 -14.45
N TRP A 112 26.89 -38.45 -15.77
CA TRP A 112 27.60 -39.26 -16.76
C TRP A 112 29.03 -38.78 -17.06
N CYS A 113 29.30 -37.48 -17.00
CA CYS A 113 30.63 -36.92 -17.32
C CYS A 113 31.33 -36.38 -16.06
N CYS A 114 30.71 -35.52 -15.26
CA CYS A 114 31.41 -34.92 -14.12
C CYS A 114 31.78 -35.97 -13.06
N THR A 115 30.89 -36.91 -12.74
CA THR A 115 31.14 -37.96 -11.74
C THR A 115 32.36 -38.82 -12.09
N PRO A 116 32.50 -39.39 -13.31
CA PRO A 116 33.72 -40.10 -13.66
C PRO A 116 34.94 -39.18 -13.75
N THR A 117 34.78 -37.96 -14.26
CA THR A 117 35.89 -36.98 -14.30
C THR A 117 36.44 -36.68 -12.91
N PHE A 118 35.58 -36.44 -11.91
CA PHE A 118 36.01 -36.23 -10.53
C PHE A 118 36.73 -37.44 -9.95
N ARG A 119 36.30 -38.67 -10.26
CA ARG A 119 37.03 -39.88 -9.83
C ARG A 119 38.41 -39.97 -10.44
N VAL A 120 38.56 -39.67 -11.73
CA VAL A 120 39.86 -39.66 -12.41
C VAL A 120 40.77 -38.57 -11.82
N TYR A 121 40.26 -37.37 -11.61
CA TYR A 121 41.01 -36.29 -10.95
C TYR A 121 41.46 -36.68 -9.54
N ALA A 122 40.61 -37.34 -8.75
CA ALA A 122 40.98 -37.80 -7.42
C ALA A 122 42.15 -38.80 -7.46
N ILE A 123 42.13 -39.75 -8.40
CA ILE A 123 43.22 -40.73 -8.59
C ILE A 123 44.51 -40.03 -9.03
N LEU A 124 44.43 -39.10 -9.98
CA LEU A 124 45.58 -38.33 -10.46
C LEU A 124 46.19 -37.48 -9.33
N LEU A 125 45.36 -36.76 -8.57
CA LEU A 125 45.81 -35.97 -7.44
C LEU A 125 46.46 -36.83 -6.35
N HIS A 126 45.89 -38.00 -6.04
CA HIS A 126 46.48 -38.93 -5.08
C HIS A 126 47.86 -39.42 -5.55
N TYR A 127 48.00 -39.73 -6.84
CA TYR A 127 49.28 -40.12 -7.42
C TYR A 127 50.32 -39.00 -7.35
N ILE A 128 49.95 -37.78 -7.76
CA ILE A 128 50.83 -36.60 -7.71
C ILE A 128 51.26 -36.34 -6.26
N HIS A 129 50.32 -36.39 -5.31
CA HIS A 129 50.61 -36.20 -3.89
C HIS A 129 51.60 -37.25 -3.37
N LYS A 130 51.42 -38.52 -3.73
CA LYS A 130 52.33 -39.60 -3.34
C LYS A 130 53.73 -39.39 -3.92
N VAL A 131 53.84 -39.02 -5.20
CA VAL A 131 55.13 -38.74 -5.85
C VAL A 131 55.81 -37.53 -5.20
N SER A 132 55.07 -36.45 -4.93
CA SER A 132 55.57 -35.26 -4.26
C SER A 132 55.97 -35.48 -2.80
N THR A 133 55.48 -36.54 -2.15
CA THR A 133 55.86 -36.90 -0.77
C THR A 133 57.09 -37.82 -0.75
N LEU A 134 57.37 -38.52 -1.86
CA LEU A 134 58.47 -39.47 -1.99
C LEU A 134 59.76 -38.84 -2.56
N ASN A 135 59.64 -37.69 -3.22
CA ASN A 135 60.74 -36.91 -3.78
C ASN A 135 61.04 -35.70 -2.88
#